data_AF-A0A534V6Z1-F1
#
_entry.id   AF-A0A534V6Z1-F1
#
_cell.length_a   1.000
_cell.length_b   1.000
_cell.length_c   1.000
_cell.angle_alpha   90.00
_cell.angle_beta   90.00
_cell.angle_gamma   90.00
#
_symmetry.space_group_name_H-M   'P 1'
#
loop_
_entity.id
_entity.type
_entity.pdbx_description
1 polymer ?
#
loop_
_entity_poly.entity_id
_entity_poly.type
_entity_poly.pdbx_seq_one_letter_code
_entity_poly.pdbx_strand_id
1 'polypeptide(L)'
;MVKAVAFRHAPYRFVPVNEDLLAPNNSYGAPDFVRRGYYIDTLFRCVDCGKEEVWTGTQQKWWYEVAKGFAYSSAIRCRACRHKERQRRAEARRVHLEGLARKNQARMKKRTGDSS
;
A
#
# COMPACT_ATOMS: atom_id res chain seq x y z
N MET A 1 -31.86 13.43 0.62
CA MET A 1 -31.79 13.07 2.07
C MET A 1 -31.23 11.66 2.18
N VAL A 2 -29.94 11.51 2.50
CA VAL A 2 -29.35 10.17 2.69
C VAL A 2 -29.72 9.70 4.10
N LYS A 3 -30.57 8.68 4.19
CA LYS A 3 -30.99 8.09 5.47
C LYS A 3 -29.77 7.48 6.15
N ALA A 4 -29.36 8.05 7.28
CA ALA A 4 -28.41 7.44 8.19
C ALA A 4 -29.06 6.20 8.81
N VAL A 5 -28.64 5.01 8.39
CA VAL A 5 -29.04 3.75 9.04
C VAL A 5 -28.16 3.58 10.26
N ALA A 6 -28.77 3.68 11.44
CA ALA A 6 -28.11 3.46 12.72
C ALA A 6 -27.77 1.97 12.89
N PHE A 7 -26.51 1.60 12.65
CA PHE A 7 -25.96 0.27 12.92
C PHE A 7 -25.81 0.05 14.44
N ARG A 8 -26.89 -0.37 15.10
CA ARG A 8 -26.84 -0.81 16.50
C ARG A 8 -26.54 -2.32 16.51
N HIS A 9 -25.34 -2.68 16.98
CA HIS A 9 -24.87 -4.04 17.28
C HIS A 9 -24.48 -4.94 16.10
N ALA A 10 -23.52 -4.50 15.27
CA ALA A 10 -22.78 -5.40 14.40
C ALA A 10 -21.49 -5.87 15.10
N PRO A 11 -21.23 -7.19 15.25
CA PRO A 11 -19.96 -7.70 15.77
C PRO A 11 -18.76 -7.41 14.84
N TYR A 12 -19.03 -6.88 13.65
CA TYR A 12 -18.05 -6.43 12.67
C TYR A 12 -18.18 -4.93 12.47
N ARG A 13 -17.06 -4.22 12.59
CA ARG A 13 -17.01 -2.77 12.35
C ARG A 13 -17.09 -2.53 10.84
N PHE A 14 -18.31 -2.34 10.33
CA PHE A 14 -18.52 -1.98 8.93
C PHE A 14 -18.05 -0.54 8.70
N VAL A 15 -17.11 -0.39 7.77
CA VAL A 15 -16.58 0.93 7.40
C VAL A 15 -17.02 1.23 5.97
N PRO A 16 -17.83 2.28 5.73
CA PRO A 16 -18.36 2.55 4.39
C PRO A 16 -17.24 2.88 3.40
N VAL A 17 -17.40 2.45 2.15
CA VAL A 17 -16.51 2.77 1.04
C VAL A 17 -16.90 4.12 0.45
N ASN A 18 -15.90 4.94 0.10
CA ASN A 18 -16.09 6.09 -0.77
C ASN A 18 -15.40 5.80 -2.11
N GLU A 19 -16.20 5.50 -3.13
CA GLU A 19 -15.71 5.11 -4.46
C GLU A 19 -15.00 6.26 -5.18
N ASP A 20 -15.43 7.50 -4.97
CA ASP A 20 -14.81 8.70 -5.59
C ASP A 20 -13.37 8.92 -5.13
N LEU A 21 -13.00 8.33 -3.99
CA LEU A 21 -11.64 8.39 -3.44
C LEU A 21 -10.78 7.21 -3.85
N LEU A 22 -11.27 6.24 -4.63
CA LEU A 22 -10.45 5.13 -5.07
C LEU A 22 -9.47 5.57 -6.17
N ALA A 23 -8.31 4.93 -6.21
CA ALA A 23 -7.41 5.10 -7.34
C ALA A 23 -8.06 4.54 -8.61
N PRO A 24 -7.88 5.17 -9.79
CA PRO A 24 -8.33 4.60 -11.05
C PRO A 24 -7.81 3.17 -11.21
N ASN A 25 -8.71 2.25 -11.56
CA ASN A 25 -8.37 0.86 -11.74
C ASN A 25 -8.77 0.43 -13.15
N ASN A 26 -7.83 -0.13 -13.90
CA ASN A 26 -8.04 -0.63 -15.26
C ASN A 26 -8.40 -2.12 -15.29
N SER A 27 -8.62 -2.73 -14.14
CA SER A 27 -9.01 -4.14 -14.05
C SER A 27 -10.47 -4.34 -14.47
N TYR A 28 -10.76 -5.49 -15.08
CA TYR A 28 -12.13 -5.90 -15.40
C TYR A 28 -12.88 -6.27 -14.12
N GLY A 29 -13.75 -5.37 -13.66
CA GLY A 29 -14.70 -5.62 -12.56
C GLY A 29 -14.43 -4.82 -11.29
N ALA A 30 -15.50 -4.67 -10.50
CA ALA A 30 -15.46 -3.99 -9.20
C ALA A 30 -14.87 -4.93 -8.12
N PRO A 31 -13.94 -4.45 -7.28
CA PRO A 31 -13.47 -5.18 -6.10
C PRO A 31 -14.62 -5.58 -5.17
N ASP A 32 -14.46 -6.67 -4.40
CA ASP A 32 -15.54 -7.17 -3.53
C ASP A 32 -16.02 -6.12 -2.51
N PHE A 33 -15.12 -5.30 -1.96
CA PHE A 33 -15.50 -4.26 -1.00
C PHE A 33 -16.33 -3.15 -1.65
N VAL A 34 -16.10 -2.86 -2.93
CA VAL A 34 -16.92 -1.91 -3.71
C VAL A 34 -18.31 -2.49 -3.92
N ARG A 35 -18.39 -3.74 -4.39
CA ARG A 35 -19.68 -4.44 -4.58
C ARG A 35 -20.50 -4.53 -3.28
N ARG A 36 -19.84 -4.69 -2.14
CA ARG A 36 -20.50 -4.68 -0.82
C ARG A 36 -20.86 -3.28 -0.32
N GLY A 37 -20.12 -2.24 -0.73
CA GLY A 37 -20.24 -0.87 -0.22
C GLY A 37 -19.56 -0.61 1.13
N TYR A 38 -18.85 -1.60 1.69
CA TYR A 38 -18.15 -1.46 2.98
C TYR A 38 -16.93 -2.39 3.09
N TYR A 39 -15.96 -1.94 3.89
CA TYR A 39 -14.83 -2.75 4.36
C TYR A 39 -15.23 -3.56 5.60
N ILE A 40 -14.60 -4.72 5.75
CA ILE A 40 -14.78 -5.66 6.87
C ILE A 40 -13.41 -5.99 7.45
N ASP A 41 -13.35 -6.35 8.73
CA ASP A 41 -12.11 -6.85 9.33
C ASP A 41 -11.74 -8.22 8.72
N THR A 42 -10.51 -8.31 8.19
CA THR A 42 -10.02 -9.53 7.52
C THR A 42 -8.80 -10.07 8.25
N LEU A 43 -8.86 -11.32 8.72
CA LEU A 43 -7.69 -11.99 9.29
C LEU A 43 -6.68 -12.32 8.19
N PHE A 44 -5.40 -12.13 8.48
CA PHE A 44 -4.32 -12.59 7.60
C PHE A 44 -3.15 -13.12 8.42
N ARG A 45 -2.41 -14.05 7.82
CA ARG A 45 -1.16 -14.56 8.36
C ARG A 45 0.01 -13.84 7.70
N CYS A 46 0.90 -13.28 8.52
CA CYS A 46 2.08 -12.60 8.02
C CYS A 46 2.99 -13.57 7.25
N VAL A 47 3.32 -13.26 6.00
CA VAL A 47 4.18 -14.11 5.16
C VAL A 47 5.62 -14.23 5.65
N ASP A 48 6.11 -13.27 6.44
CA ASP A 48 7.50 -13.30 6.91
C ASP A 48 7.65 -13.95 8.29
N CYS A 49 6.71 -13.74 9.22
CA CYS A 49 6.83 -14.20 10.61
C CYS A 49 5.72 -15.15 11.07
N GLY A 50 4.73 -15.44 10.22
CA GLY A 50 3.63 -16.37 10.54
C GLY A 50 2.61 -15.87 11.56
N LYS A 51 2.79 -14.67 12.15
CA LYS A 51 1.83 -14.11 13.10
C LYS A 51 0.49 -13.80 12.42
N GLU A 52 -0.61 -14.13 13.09
CA GLU A 52 -1.96 -13.73 12.70
C GLU A 52 -2.27 -12.31 13.16
N GLU A 53 -2.81 -11.50 12.26
CA GLU A 53 -3.22 -10.13 12.54
C GLU A 53 -4.51 -9.81 11.78
N VAL A 54 -5.26 -8.82 12.27
CA VAL A 54 -6.48 -8.35 11.64
C VAL A 54 -6.14 -7.15 10.76
N TRP A 55 -6.47 -7.22 9.48
CA TRP A 55 -6.52 -6.06 8.61
C TRP A 55 -7.88 -5.39 8.73
N THR A 56 -7.94 -4.39 9.60
CA THR A 56 -9.22 -3.77 9.98
C THR A 56 -9.86 -3.00 8.82
N GLY A 57 -11.18 -2.86 8.82
CA GLY A 57 -11.91 -2.05 7.84
C GLY A 57 -11.40 -0.59 7.77
N THR A 58 -10.99 -0.01 8.91
CA THR A 58 -10.41 1.34 8.96
C THR A 58 -9.05 1.40 8.27
N GLN A 59 -8.20 0.38 8.44
CA GLN A 59 -6.91 0.29 7.75
C GLN A 59 -7.10 0.10 6.24
N GLN A 60 -8.10 -0.67 5.83
CA GLN A 60 -8.48 -0.82 4.42
C GLN A 60 -8.93 0.52 3.83
N LYS A 61 -9.84 1.24 4.50
CA LYS A 61 -10.28 2.58 4.07
C LYS A 61 -9.10 3.51 3.84
N TRP A 62 -8.19 3.61 4.82
CA TRP A 62 -7.00 4.44 4.67
C TRP A 62 -6.12 3.97 3.49
N TRP A 63 -5.91 2.67 3.33
CA TRP A 63 -5.05 2.13 2.27
C TRP A 63 -5.59 2.45 0.87
N TYR A 64 -6.87 2.18 0.63
CA TYR A 64 -7.46 2.36 -0.69
C TYR A 64 -7.80 3.82 -1.00
N GLU A 65 -8.38 4.55 -0.05
CA GLU A 65 -8.92 5.90 -0.31
C GLU A 65 -7.87 7.01 -0.13
N VAL A 66 -6.94 6.85 0.83
CA VAL A 66 -5.92 7.87 1.16
C VAL A 66 -4.57 7.53 0.55
N ALA A 67 -4.06 6.32 0.80
CA ALA A 67 -2.76 5.90 0.27
C ALA A 67 -2.80 5.49 -1.20
N LYS A 68 -3.99 5.45 -1.82
CA LYS A 68 -4.23 5.07 -3.22
C LYS A 68 -3.63 3.70 -3.58
N GLY A 69 -3.69 2.78 -2.62
CA GLY A 69 -3.26 1.41 -2.82
C GLY A 69 -4.06 0.72 -3.92
N PHE A 70 -3.42 -0.21 -4.63
CA PHE A 70 -4.08 -0.96 -5.69
C PHE A 70 -5.28 -1.73 -5.14
N ALA A 71 -6.45 -1.61 -5.77
CA ALA A 71 -7.72 -2.12 -5.22
C ALA A 71 -7.75 -3.64 -5.01
N TYR A 72 -6.92 -4.41 -5.74
CA TYR A 72 -6.79 -5.86 -5.58
C TYR A 72 -5.62 -6.28 -4.67
N SER A 73 -4.94 -5.33 -4.03
CA SER A 73 -3.91 -5.63 -3.03
C SER A 73 -4.52 -5.88 -1.65
N SER A 74 -3.88 -6.72 -0.84
CA SER A 74 -4.27 -7.00 0.54
C SER A 74 -3.11 -6.90 1.53
N ALA A 75 -3.42 -6.85 2.83
CA ALA A 75 -2.39 -6.94 3.86
C ALA A 75 -1.84 -8.36 3.96
N ILE A 76 -0.54 -8.52 3.66
CA ILE A 76 0.17 -9.80 3.73
C ILE A 76 1.28 -9.83 4.80
N ARG A 77 1.60 -8.68 5.40
CA ARG A 77 2.68 -8.51 6.38
C ARG A 77 2.16 -7.79 7.60
N CYS A 78 2.58 -8.22 8.78
CA CYS A 78 2.26 -7.54 10.03
C CYS A 78 2.94 -6.17 10.11
N ARG A 79 2.49 -5.30 11.03
CA ARG A 79 3.07 -3.93 11.17
C ARG A 79 4.59 -3.94 11.33
N ALA A 80 5.12 -4.84 12.16
CA ALA A 80 6.56 -4.95 12.40
C ALA A 80 7.31 -5.37 11.14
N CYS A 81 6.83 -6.38 10.42
CA CYS A 81 7.44 -6.84 9.18
C CYS A 81 7.33 -5.81 8.03
N ARG A 82 6.22 -5.05 7.95
CA ARG A 82 6.10 -3.92 7.02
C ARG A 82 7.15 -2.84 7.29
N HIS A 83 7.46 -2.56 8.56
CA HIS A 83 8.50 -1.59 8.92
C HIS A 83 9.89 -2.09 8.50
N LYS A 84 10.23 -3.34 8.82
CA LYS A 84 11.49 -3.97 8.41
C LYS A 84 11.66 -3.95 6.89
N GLU A 85 10.62 -4.32 6.15
CA GLU A 85 10.65 -4.32 4.68
C GLU A 85 10.79 -2.90 4.11
N ARG A 86 10.18 -1.90 4.74
CA ARG A 86 10.36 -0.49 4.36
C ARG A 86 11.82 -0.06 4.54
N GLN A 87 12.44 -0.39 5.67
CA GLN A 87 13.85 -0.07 5.93
C GLN A 87 14.77 -0.74 4.91
N ARG A 88 14.57 -2.03 4.64
CA ARG A 88 15.33 -2.78 3.63
C ARG A 88 15.24 -2.15 2.24
N ARG A 89 14.02 -1.77 1.82
CA ARG A 89 13.81 -1.09 0.51
C ARG A 89 14.45 0.29 0.45
N ALA A 90 14.40 1.05 1.55
CA ALA A 90 15.01 2.36 1.62
C ALA A 90 16.54 2.27 1.50
N GLU A 91 17.16 1.31 2.18
CA GLU A 91 18.59 1.06 2.10
C GLU A 91 19.01 0.60 0.70
N ALA A 92 18.30 -0.36 0.11
CA ALA A 92 18.56 -0.81 -1.26
C ALA A 92 18.47 0.34 -2.27
N ARG A 93 17.47 1.23 -2.10
CA ARG A 93 17.33 2.43 -2.92
C ARG A 93 18.51 3.39 -2.74
N ARG A 94 18.94 3.64 -1.50
CA ARG A 94 20.09 4.50 -1.19
C ARG A 94 21.35 3.99 -1.90
N VAL A 95 21.70 2.72 -1.70
CA VAL A 95 22.89 2.10 -2.31
C VAL A 95 22.82 2.17 -3.84
N HIS A 96 21.65 1.91 -4.42
CA HIS A 96 21.46 1.99 -5.86
C HIS A 96 21.73 3.41 -6.40
N LEU A 97 21.15 4.43 -5.77
CA LEU A 97 21.31 5.83 -6.19
C LEU A 97 22.75 6.33 -6.02
N GLU A 98 23.42 5.97 -4.92
CA GLU A 98 24.85 6.26 -4.72
C GLU A 98 25.71 5.62 -5.81
N GLY A 99 25.42 4.37 -6.17
CA GLY A 99 26.08 3.66 -7.26
C GLY A 99 25.89 4.35 -8.62
N LEU A 100 24.67 4.80 -8.92
CA LEU A 100 24.37 5.57 -10.14
C LEU A 100 25.11 6.91 -10.15
N ALA A 101 25.12 7.65 -9.04
CA ALA A 101 25.82 8.91 -8.91
C ALA A 101 27.32 8.76 -9.17
N ARG A 102 27.97 7.75 -8.58
CA ARG A 102 29.39 7.46 -8.80
C ARG A 102 29.69 7.13 -10.27
N LYS A 103 28.84 6.34 -10.94
CA LYS A 103 28.98 6.02 -12.36
C LYS A 103 28.83 7.27 -13.23
N ASN A 104 27.86 8.13 -12.92
CA ASN A 104 27.64 9.38 -13.66
C ASN A 104 28.81 10.35 -13.50
N GLN A 105 29.37 10.47 -12.30
CA GLN A 105 30.58 11.28 -12.05
C GLN A 105 31.79 10.75 -12.82
N ALA A 106 32.03 9.45 -12.83
CA ALA A 106 33.13 8.84 -13.58
C ALA A 106 32.98 9.07 -15.10
N ARG A 107 31.76 8.91 -15.63
CA ARG A 107 31.44 9.21 -17.04
C ARG A 107 31.68 10.69 -17.38
N MET A 108 31.31 11.61 -16.49
CA MET A 108 31.53 13.04 -16.70
C MET A 108 33.03 13.38 -16.74
N LYS A 109 33.80 12.87 -15.77
CA LYS A 109 35.26 13.05 -15.72
C LYS A 109 35.95 12.54 -16.98
N LYS A 110 35.54 11.38 -17.50
CA LYS A 110 36.07 10.84 -18.76
C LYS A 110 35.76 11.76 -19.95
N ARG A 111 34.52 12.24 -20.06
CA ARG A 111 34.11 13.15 -21.16
C ARG A 111 34.84 14.49 -21.14
N THR A 112 35.17 15.03 -19.97
CA THR A 112 35.91 16.29 -19.85
C THR A 112 37.43 16.12 -19.99
N GLY A 113 37.93 14.89 -19.83
CA GLY A 113 39.36 14.56 -19.95
C GLY A 113 39.81 14.16 -21.36
N ASP A 114 38.88 13.80 -22.26
CA ASP A 114 39.15 13.43 -23.67
C ASP A 114 39.21 14.66 -24.62
N SER A 115 39.16 15.88 -24.07
CA SER A 115 39.16 17.15 -24.81
C SER A 115 40.46 17.95 -24.66
N SER A 116 41.60 17.27 -24.51
CA SER A 116 42.94 17.89 -24.49
C SER A 116 43.92 17.09 -25.35
#